data_AF-A0A0A1GYI2-F1
#
_entry.id   AF-A0A0A1GYI2-F1
#
_cell.length_a   1.000
_cell.length_b   1.000
_cell.length_c   1.000
_cell.angle_alpha   90.00
_cell.angle_beta   90.00
_cell.angle_gamma   90.00
#
_symmetry.space_group_name_H-M   'P 1'
#
loop_
_entity.id
_entity.type
_entity.pdbx_description
1 polymer ?
#
loop_
_entity_poly.entity_id
_entity_poly.type
_entity_poly.pdbx_seq_one_letter_code
_entity_poly.pdbx_strand_id
1 'polypeptide(L)'
;MTLGQVAGLIAAIAFLILVLFIGYFLVRLSSTLKETNRSISVLTNDADALSKEVEVILSNANELLEDVNQKVETIDPAFQAVADLGTSVSDLNSATRKVTDRFSGNAKKTAGAGIAASLGKSAVSSFWQHHKNKKQTNN
;
A
#
# COMPACT_ATOMS: atom_id res chain seq x y z
N MET A 1 66.70 -60.41 -34.37
CA MET A 1 65.50 -59.57 -34.24
C MET A 1 65.70 -58.33 -35.08
N THR A 2 64.82 -58.03 -36.03
CA THR A 2 64.92 -56.80 -36.83
C THR A 2 64.36 -55.61 -36.04
N LEU A 3 64.87 -54.40 -36.29
CA LEU A 3 64.40 -53.17 -35.62
C LEU A 3 62.87 -52.98 -35.73
N GLY A 4 62.27 -53.41 -36.85
CA GLY A 4 60.83 -53.37 -37.06
C GLY A 4 60.02 -54.29 -36.13
N GLN A 5 60.57 -55.45 -35.75
CA GLN A 5 59.89 -56.36 -34.80
C GLN A 5 59.82 -55.74 -33.40
N VAL A 6 60.89 -55.09 -32.96
CA VAL A 6 60.94 -54.41 -31.65
C VAL A 6 59.99 -53.22 -31.64
N ALA A 7 59.97 -52.42 -32.72
CA ALA A 7 59.05 -51.29 -32.86
C ALA A 7 57.57 -51.74 -32.88
N GLY A 8 57.27 -52.82 -33.61
CA GLY A 8 55.91 -53.40 -33.66
C GLY A 8 55.42 -53.89 -32.30
N LEU A 9 56.29 -54.51 -31.50
CA LEU A 9 55.94 -54.96 -30.15
C LEU A 9 55.61 -53.77 -29.22
N ILE A 10 56.40 -52.71 -29.27
CA ILE A 10 56.16 -51.50 -28.47
C ILE A 10 54.85 -50.83 -28.90
N ALA A 11 54.61 -50.70 -30.20
CA ALA A 11 53.39 -50.13 -30.74
C ALA A 11 52.14 -50.94 -30.32
N ALA A 12 52.23 -52.28 -30.36
CA ALA A 12 51.13 -53.15 -29.94
C ALA A 12 50.78 -52.97 -28.45
N ILE A 13 51.78 -52.87 -27.58
CA ILE A 13 51.58 -52.64 -26.14
C ILE A 13 50.97 -51.25 -25.90
N ALA A 14 51.48 -50.21 -26.55
CA ALA A 14 50.94 -48.86 -26.43
C ALA A 14 49.48 -48.77 -26.89
N PHE A 15 49.16 -49.45 -28.01
CA PHE A 15 47.79 -49.52 -28.52
C PHE A 15 46.86 -50.26 -27.55
N LEU A 16 47.32 -51.36 -26.95
CA LEU A 16 46.55 -52.10 -25.96
C LEU A 16 46.21 -51.24 -24.73
N ILE A 17 47.18 -50.50 -24.20
CA ILE A 17 46.96 -49.56 -23.08
C ILE A 17 45.94 -48.48 -23.47
N LEU A 18 46.06 -47.92 -24.68
CA LEU A 18 45.14 -46.90 -25.19
C LEU A 18 43.70 -47.42 -25.28
N VAL A 19 43.50 -48.64 -25.77
CA VAL A 19 42.18 -49.27 -25.87
C VAL A 19 41.57 -49.47 -24.48
N LEU A 20 42.36 -49.95 -23.50
CA LEU A 20 41.89 -50.11 -22.13
C LEU A 20 41.50 -48.76 -21.50
N PHE A 21 42.29 -47.71 -21.74
CA PHE A 21 41.99 -46.36 -21.25
C PHE A 21 40.70 -45.81 -21.86
N ILE A 22 40.49 -45.95 -23.17
CA ILE A 22 39.25 -45.51 -23.84
C ILE A 22 38.05 -46.31 -23.31
N GLY A 23 38.17 -47.62 -23.15
CA GLY A 23 37.09 -48.44 -22.57
C GLY A 23 36.68 -47.92 -21.19
N TYR A 24 37.66 -47.65 -20.33
CA TYR A 24 37.40 -47.07 -19.01
C TYR A 24 36.75 -45.67 -19.07
N PHE A 25 37.26 -44.81 -19.95
CA PHE A 25 36.73 -43.46 -20.16
C PHE A 25 35.29 -43.47 -20.65
N LEU A 26 34.96 -44.36 -21.60
CA LEU A 26 33.60 -44.50 -22.14
C LEU A 26 32.60 -44.99 -21.09
N VAL A 27 33.01 -45.91 -20.20
CA VAL A 27 32.14 -46.36 -19.09
C VAL A 27 31.84 -45.20 -18.13
N ARG A 28 32.85 -44.38 -17.80
CA ARG A 28 32.64 -43.17 -17.00
C ARG A 28 31.73 -42.17 -17.70
N LEU A 29 31.96 -41.91 -18.99
CA LEU A 29 31.14 -41.00 -19.78
C LEU A 29 29.69 -41.49 -19.88
N SER A 30 29.48 -42.79 -20.08
CA SER A 30 28.13 -43.39 -20.09
C SER A 30 27.42 -43.20 -18.75
N SER A 31 28.14 -43.36 -17.64
CA SER A 31 27.60 -43.12 -16.30
C SER A 31 27.21 -41.65 -16.11
N THR A 32 28.06 -40.71 -16.55
CA THR A 32 27.75 -39.27 -16.53
C THR A 32 26.52 -38.95 -17.38
N LEU A 33 26.44 -39.48 -18.60
CA LEU A 33 25.28 -39.26 -19.48
C LEU A 33 23.99 -39.84 -18.89
N LYS A 34 24.07 -40.97 -18.19
CA LYS A 34 22.92 -41.56 -17.49
C LYS A 34 22.45 -40.65 -16.36
N GLU A 35 23.38 -40.10 -15.57
CA GLU A 35 23.05 -39.15 -14.52
C GLU A 35 22.49 -37.85 -15.09
N THR A 36 23.09 -37.30 -16.15
CA THR A 36 22.57 -36.11 -16.85
C THR A 36 21.17 -36.36 -17.40
N ASN A 37 20.89 -37.52 -18.00
CA ASN A 37 19.56 -37.87 -18.47
C ASN A 37 18.56 -37.94 -17.30
N ARG A 38 18.97 -38.53 -16.17
CA ARG A 38 18.16 -38.55 -14.94
C ARG A 38 17.87 -37.14 -14.43
N SER A 39 18.87 -36.27 -14.36
CA SER A 39 18.70 -34.87 -13.94
C SER A 39 17.79 -34.10 -14.87
N ILE A 40 17.93 -34.25 -16.19
CA ILE A 40 17.03 -33.63 -17.17
C ILE A 40 15.60 -34.12 -16.96
N SER A 41 15.40 -35.44 -16.77
CA SER A 41 14.08 -35.99 -16.51
C SER A 41 13.45 -35.45 -15.22
N VAL A 42 14.22 -35.33 -14.14
CA VAL A 42 13.74 -34.73 -12.88
C VAL A 42 13.41 -33.25 -13.07
N LEU A 43 14.30 -32.47 -13.70
CA LEU A 43 14.06 -31.06 -13.99
C LEU A 43 12.81 -30.84 -14.86
N THR A 44 12.56 -31.68 -15.86
CA THR A 44 11.34 -31.63 -16.68
C THR A 44 10.11 -31.92 -15.83
N ASN A 45 10.14 -32.96 -14.99
CA ASN A 45 9.01 -33.28 -14.11
C ASN A 45 8.74 -32.15 -13.10
N ASP A 46 9.79 -31.56 -12.52
CA ASP A 46 9.66 -30.44 -11.58
C ASP A 46 9.11 -29.18 -12.30
N ALA A 47 9.54 -28.92 -13.54
CA ALA A 47 9.02 -27.82 -14.35
C ALA A 47 7.54 -28.03 -14.71
N ASP A 48 7.12 -29.25 -15.04
CA ASP A 48 5.72 -29.59 -15.28
C ASP A 48 4.88 -29.43 -14.00
N ALA A 49 5.39 -29.90 -12.86
CA ALA A 49 4.73 -29.74 -11.56
C ALA A 49 4.61 -28.26 -11.16
N LEU A 50 5.68 -27.47 -11.32
CA LEU A 50 5.67 -26.03 -11.11
C LEU A 50 4.67 -25.32 -12.01
N SER A 51 4.61 -25.71 -13.29
CA SER A 51 3.66 -25.12 -14.24
C SER A 51 2.20 -25.37 -13.81
N LYS A 52 1.92 -26.58 -13.32
CA LYS A 52 0.60 -26.93 -12.77
C LYS A 52 0.28 -26.17 -11.48
N GLU A 53 1.25 -26.01 -10.58
CA GLU A 53 1.07 -25.22 -9.36
C GLU A 53 0.84 -23.74 -9.70
N VAL A 54 1.55 -23.19 -10.69
CA VAL A 54 1.33 -21.83 -11.20
C VAL A 54 -0.07 -21.69 -11.80
N GLU A 55 -0.55 -22.67 -12.55
CA GLU A 55 -1.94 -22.69 -13.06
C GLU A 55 -2.95 -22.63 -11.91
N VAL A 56 -2.72 -23.39 -10.84
CA VAL A 56 -3.55 -23.35 -9.62
C VAL A 56 -3.48 -21.98 -8.94
N ILE A 57 -2.29 -21.39 -8.82
CA ILE A 57 -2.11 -20.04 -8.24
C ILE A 57 -2.85 -18.99 -9.08
N LEU A 58 -2.73 -19.05 -10.41
CA LEU A 58 -3.43 -18.13 -11.31
C LEU A 58 -4.95 -18.31 -11.23
N SER A 59 -5.43 -19.55 -11.11
CA SER A 59 -6.85 -19.84 -10.90
C SER A 59 -7.36 -19.27 -9.57
N ASN A 60 -6.64 -19.52 -8.47
CA ASN A 60 -6.99 -18.98 -7.16
C ASN A 60 -6.91 -17.44 -7.15
N ALA A 61 -5.92 -16.85 -7.81
CA ALA A 61 -5.84 -15.40 -7.95
C ALA A 61 -7.03 -14.85 -8.75
N ASN A 62 -7.45 -15.52 -9.82
CA ASN A 62 -8.64 -15.12 -10.57
C ASN A 62 -9.91 -15.22 -9.71
N GLU A 63 -10.07 -16.29 -8.93
CA GLU A 63 -11.19 -16.45 -7.99
C GLU A 63 -11.16 -15.39 -6.88
N LEU A 64 -9.99 -15.10 -6.31
CA LEU A 64 -9.81 -14.04 -5.32
C LEU A 64 -10.11 -12.65 -5.91
N LEU A 65 -9.70 -12.37 -7.15
CA LEU A 65 -10.01 -11.11 -7.81
C LEU A 65 -11.51 -10.97 -8.06
N GLU A 66 -12.20 -12.05 -8.43
CA GLU A 66 -13.66 -12.05 -8.60
C GLU A 66 -14.38 -11.85 -7.26
N ASP A 67 -13.96 -12.54 -6.19
CA ASP A 67 -14.52 -12.38 -4.84
C ASP A 67 -14.25 -10.97 -4.29
N VAL A 68 -13.06 -10.40 -4.50
CA VAL A 68 -12.75 -9.02 -4.14
C VAL A 68 -13.63 -8.05 -4.92
N ASN A 69 -13.81 -8.25 -6.22
CA ASN A 69 -14.66 -7.38 -7.03
C ASN A 69 -16.12 -7.40 -6.53
N GLN A 70 -16.68 -8.58 -6.24
CA GLN A 70 -18.01 -8.70 -5.65
C GLN A 70 -18.10 -8.08 -4.26
N LYS A 71 -17.12 -8.32 -3.39
CA LYS A 71 -17.09 -7.75 -2.03
C LYS A 71 -16.97 -6.22 -2.07
N VAL A 72 -16.16 -5.66 -2.97
CA VAL A 72 -16.04 -4.21 -3.15
C VAL A 72 -17.39 -3.63 -3.58
N GLU A 73 -18.08 -4.23 -4.55
CA GLU A 73 -19.42 -3.79 -4.96
C GLU A 73 -20.41 -3.77 -3.79
N THR A 74 -20.33 -4.74 -2.88
CA THR A 74 -21.20 -4.74 -1.68
C THR A 74 -20.81 -3.69 -0.62
N ILE A 75 -19.56 -3.20 -0.63
CA ILE A 75 -19.04 -2.22 0.33
C ILE A 75 -19.07 -0.79 -0.26
N ASP A 76 -19.26 -0.62 -1.58
CA ASP A 76 -19.43 0.69 -2.23
C ASP A 76 -20.45 1.61 -1.53
N PRO A 77 -21.64 1.13 -1.09
CA PRO A 77 -22.58 1.96 -0.34
C PRO A 77 -22.02 2.43 1.02
N ALA A 78 -21.20 1.62 1.68
CA ALA A 78 -20.54 2.02 2.92
C ALA A 78 -19.45 3.07 2.66
N PHE A 79 -18.70 2.97 1.56
CA PHE A 79 -17.77 4.01 1.12
C PHE A 79 -18.49 5.32 0.78
N GLN A 80 -19.63 5.25 0.07
CA GLN A 80 -20.45 6.42 -0.23
C GLN A 80 -21.03 7.05 1.04
N ALA A 81 -21.52 6.25 1.99
CA ALA A 81 -22.01 6.75 3.27
C ALA A 81 -20.90 7.47 4.07
N VAL A 82 -19.67 6.97 4.04
CA VAL A 82 -18.51 7.64 4.63
C VAL A 82 -18.18 8.94 3.89
N ALA A 83 -18.28 8.97 2.55
CA ALA A 83 -18.11 10.19 1.77
C ALA A 83 -19.17 11.26 2.11
N ASP A 84 -20.44 10.86 2.19
CA ASP A 84 -21.58 11.73 2.55
C ASP A 84 -21.50 12.22 4.00
N LEU A 85 -20.96 11.41 4.92
CA LEU A 85 -20.60 11.85 6.27
C LEU A 85 -19.47 12.87 6.25
N GLY A 86 -18.43 12.65 5.42
CA GLY A 86 -17.32 13.59 5.25
C GLY A 86 -17.78 14.95 4.73
N THR A 87 -18.68 14.97 3.73
CA THR A 87 -19.28 16.22 3.23
C THR A 87 -20.15 16.86 4.30
N SER A 88 -20.99 16.10 5.00
CA SER A 88 -21.82 16.60 6.09
C SER A 88 -21.00 17.22 7.23
N VAL A 89 -19.89 16.59 7.63
CA VAL A 89 -18.97 17.13 8.66
C VAL A 89 -18.23 18.37 8.15
N SER A 90 -17.82 18.39 6.88
CA SER A 90 -17.20 19.56 6.24
C SER A 90 -18.16 20.75 6.17
N ASP A 91 -19.42 20.50 5.79
CA ASP A 91 -20.48 21.51 5.73
C ASP A 91 -20.84 22.00 7.13
N LEU A 92 -20.92 21.10 8.11
CA LEU A 92 -21.15 21.45 9.51
C LEU A 92 -20.01 22.30 10.07
N ASN A 93 -18.75 21.95 9.77
CA ASN A 93 -17.58 22.74 10.16
C ASN A 93 -17.65 24.14 9.52
N SER A 94 -17.98 24.22 8.23
CA SER A 94 -18.13 25.48 7.50
C SER A 94 -19.28 26.35 8.03
N ALA A 95 -20.42 25.73 8.36
CA ALA A 95 -21.57 26.40 8.96
C ALA A 95 -21.26 26.91 10.37
N THR A 96 -20.63 26.08 11.21
CA THR A 96 -20.20 26.43 12.57
C THR A 96 -19.18 27.57 12.55
N ARG A 97 -18.23 27.53 11.61
CA ARG A 97 -17.26 28.62 11.40
C ARG A 97 -17.97 29.90 10.98
N LYS A 98 -18.87 29.85 9.98
CA LYS A 98 -19.66 31.02 9.55
C LYS A 98 -20.53 31.60 10.66
N VAL A 99 -21.17 30.77 11.48
CA VAL A 99 -21.98 31.22 12.63
C VAL A 99 -21.08 31.87 13.68
N THR A 100 -19.97 31.22 14.04
CA THR A 100 -18.97 31.77 14.97
C THR A 100 -18.39 33.09 14.47
N ASP A 101 -18.04 33.19 13.19
CA ASP A 101 -17.50 34.40 12.57
C ASP A 101 -18.54 35.52 12.51
N ARG A 102 -19.82 35.22 12.21
CA ARG A 102 -20.91 36.21 12.28
C ARG A 102 -21.20 36.65 13.71
N PHE A 103 -21.18 35.73 14.68
CA PHE A 103 -21.40 36.06 16.08
C PHE A 103 -20.22 36.85 16.65
N SER A 104 -18.98 36.50 16.31
CA SER A 104 -17.77 37.23 16.71
C SER A 104 -17.67 38.61 16.03
N GLY A 105 -17.95 38.67 14.73
CA GLY A 105 -17.95 39.90 13.93
C GLY A 105 -19.06 40.87 14.31
N ASN A 106 -20.27 40.37 14.62
CA ASN A 106 -21.41 41.21 15.01
C ASN A 106 -21.50 41.44 16.51
N ALA A 107 -20.96 40.55 17.37
CA ALA A 107 -20.87 40.84 18.81
C ALA A 107 -19.86 41.97 19.08
N LYS A 108 -18.74 42.01 18.34
CA LYS A 108 -17.77 43.12 18.46
C LYS A 108 -18.31 44.46 17.94
N LYS A 109 -19.17 44.47 16.91
CA LYS A 109 -19.71 45.71 16.32
C LYS A 109 -21.10 46.14 16.82
N THR A 110 -21.92 45.23 17.34
CA THR A 110 -23.33 45.52 17.68
C THR A 110 -23.67 45.18 19.14
N ALA A 111 -23.20 44.08 19.70
CA ALA A 111 -23.43 43.76 21.11
C ALA A 111 -22.57 44.62 22.04
N GLY A 112 -21.28 44.74 21.75
CA GLY A 112 -20.34 45.56 22.52
C GLY A 112 -20.56 47.06 22.37
N ALA A 113 -21.01 47.54 21.20
CA ALA A 113 -21.24 48.96 20.96
C ALA A 113 -22.70 49.38 21.19
N GLY A 114 -23.70 48.60 20.76
CA GLY A 114 -25.12 48.97 20.85
C GLY A 114 -25.72 48.81 22.25
N ILE A 115 -25.38 47.72 22.95
CA ILE A 115 -25.85 47.46 24.32
C ILE A 115 -25.07 48.31 25.32
N ALA A 116 -23.75 48.46 25.15
CA ALA A 116 -22.97 49.37 26.00
C ALA A 116 -23.36 50.84 25.77
N ALA A 117 -23.66 51.26 24.54
CA ALA A 117 -24.11 52.63 24.27
C ALA A 117 -25.52 52.90 24.82
N SER A 118 -26.45 51.94 24.76
CA SER A 118 -27.81 52.13 25.29
C SER A 118 -27.84 52.10 26.83
N LEU A 119 -27.11 51.17 27.45
CA LEU A 119 -26.96 51.10 28.91
C LEU A 119 -26.17 52.31 29.45
N GLY A 120 -25.12 52.73 28.74
CA GLY A 120 -24.33 53.92 29.10
C GLY A 120 -25.14 55.21 29.04
N LYS A 121 -25.91 55.41 27.96
CA LYS A 121 -26.77 56.62 27.82
C LYS A 121 -27.90 56.66 28.87
N SER A 122 -28.52 55.52 29.20
CA SER A 122 -29.64 55.48 30.15
C SER A 122 -29.21 55.64 31.61
N ALA A 123 -28.02 55.17 31.97
CA ALA A 123 -27.46 55.36 33.31
C ALA A 123 -26.99 56.81 33.54
N VAL A 124 -26.32 57.40 32.54
CA VAL A 124 -25.81 58.78 32.64
C VAL A 124 -26.95 59.81 32.72
N SER A 125 -28.01 59.64 31.93
CA SER A 125 -29.15 60.57 31.95
C SER A 125 -29.90 60.55 33.29
N SER A 126 -30.10 59.37 33.87
CA SER A 126 -30.82 59.21 35.15
C SER A 126 -30.05 59.80 36.34
N PHE A 127 -28.73 59.73 36.32
CA PHE A 127 -27.88 60.31 37.37
C PHE A 127 -27.80 61.83 37.28
N TRP A 128 -27.72 62.38 36.06
CA TRP A 128 -27.73 63.84 35.85
C TRP A 128 -29.05 64.50 36.21
N GLN A 129 -30.17 63.78 36.05
CA GLN A 129 -31.50 64.28 36.38
C GLN A 129 -31.71 64.43 37.90
N HIS A 130 -31.10 63.56 38.71
CA HIS A 130 -31.15 63.67 40.17
C HIS A 130 -30.35 64.86 40.73
N HIS A 131 -29.31 65.32 40.03
CA HIS A 131 -28.49 66.42 40.52
C HIS A 131 -29.04 67.82 40.19
N LYS A 132 -29.99 67.93 39.25
CA LYS A 132 -30.63 69.22 38.90
C LYS A 132 -31.85 69.59 39.77
N ASN A 133 -32.46 68.63 40.47
CA ASN A 133 -33.63 68.91 41.32
C ASN A 133 -33.31 69.37 42.76
N LYS A 134 -32.04 69.45 43.18
CA LYS A 134 -31.66 69.93 44.53
C LYS A 134 -31.41 71.44 44.65
N LYS A 135 -31.83 72.26 43.68
CA LYS A 135 -31.71 73.74 43.75
C LYS A 135 -33.05 74.49 43.78
N GLN A 136 -34.17 73.83 44.09
CA GLN A 136 -35.48 74.50 44.25
C GLN A 136 -36.24 74.14 45.53
N THR A 137 -35.56 73.68 46.58
CA THR A 137 -36.18 73.50 47.91
C THR A 137 -35.21 73.92 49.01
N ASN A 138 -35.04 75.22 49.20
CA ASN A 138 -35.04 75.84 50.53
C ASN A 138 -34.91 77.35 50.39
N ASN A 139 -36.04 77.99 50.71
CA ASN A 139 -36.10 79.28 51.38
C ASN A 139 -35.54 79.14 52.80
#